data_AF-A0A1U6GJJ8-F1
#
_entry.id   AF-A0A1U6GJJ8-F1
#
_cell.length_a   1.000
_cell.length_b   1.000
_cell.length_c   1.000
_cell.angle_alpha   90.00
_cell.angle_beta   90.00
_cell.angle_gamma   90.00
#
_symmetry.space_group_name_H-M   'P 1'
#
loop_
_entity.id
_entity.type
_entity.pdbx_description
1 polymer ?
#
loop_
_entity_poly.entity_id
_entity_poly.type
_entity_poly.pdbx_seq_one_letter_code
_entity_poly.pdbx_strand_id
1 'polypeptide(L)'
;MNKLIMTPIALSLLAFALTGCGEGEDAIFGSGSGNNELTISTIERSSNAIARIDTTYRTGARDVKKTNIIGSYNQNLDDLDVSVVLSDKFEGTLEDKNIEVNGRIVKRPIYEKNSNNQFNYETNYKTLNLSGKSANSYRRGDRNNKSTGVLTDLNNYTAIPSNATFPSGSVCYVPVASTDRSFFSFSQNKRTGYLTLDKWTEAAEKQFGDNRASKTTLLNIGAGNNQQASQVEFFATNNEPSYLYNGVEYNKVIYNADFVGKNQSPPNQNDVTGVIDCTIVNDIAADFLADQIKRYY
;
A
#
# COMPACT_ATOMS: atom_id res chain seq x y z
N MET A 1 6.47 -25.68 19.85
CA MET A 1 5.72 -25.78 18.57
C MET A 1 5.54 -24.36 18.03
N ASN A 2 6.41 -23.95 17.11
CA ASN A 2 6.37 -22.59 16.55
C ASN A 2 5.19 -22.46 15.59
N LYS A 3 4.23 -21.59 15.93
CA LYS A 3 3.17 -21.14 15.04
C LYS A 3 3.81 -20.27 13.95
N LEU A 4 4.00 -20.83 12.75
CA LEU A 4 4.18 -20.05 11.54
C LEU A 4 2.84 -19.37 11.23
N ILE A 5 2.67 -18.15 11.75
CA ILE A 5 1.62 -17.24 11.29
C ILE A 5 2.10 -16.77 9.92
N MET A 6 1.76 -17.54 8.88
CA MET A 6 1.83 -17.10 7.49
C MET A 6 0.93 -15.88 7.37
N THR A 7 1.53 -14.71 7.14
CA THR A 7 0.81 -13.54 6.68
C THR A 7 0.87 -13.57 5.17
N PRO A 8 -0.20 -13.90 4.44
CA PRO A 8 -0.25 -13.63 3.02
C PRO A 8 -0.38 -12.10 2.89
N ILE A 9 0.75 -11.40 2.80
CA ILE A 9 0.72 -10.00 2.39
C ILE A 9 0.23 -10.03 0.94
N ALA A 10 -0.99 -9.53 0.79
CA ALA A 10 -1.75 -9.44 -0.44
C ALA A 10 -0.98 -8.70 -1.55
N LEU A 11 -1.47 -8.90 -2.78
CA LEU A 11 -1.12 -8.22 -4.02
C LEU A 11 -0.15 -7.04 -3.86
N SER A 12 1.01 -7.13 -4.50
CA SER A 12 1.93 -6.01 -4.74
C SER A 12 1.36 -5.05 -5.79
N LEU A 13 0.17 -4.52 -5.53
CA LEU A 13 -0.46 -3.37 -6.16
C LEU A 13 -1.03 -2.48 -5.04
N LEU A 14 -0.21 -2.27 -4.00
CA LEU A 14 -0.45 -1.21 -3.03
C LEU A 14 -0.69 0.08 -3.80
N ALA A 15 -1.88 0.66 -3.66
CA ALA A 15 -1.93 2.10 -3.76
C ALA A 15 -1.01 2.60 -2.70
N PHE A 16 -0.25 3.59 -3.08
CA PHE A 16 0.42 4.46 -2.16
C PHE A 16 -0.64 5.27 -1.39
N ALA A 17 -1.23 4.67 -0.36
CA ALA A 17 -1.41 5.39 0.89
C ALA A 17 -0.02 5.39 1.56
N LEU A 18 0.96 6.10 0.98
CA LEU A 18 2.22 6.35 1.66
C LEU A 18 1.87 7.13 2.89
N THR A 19 1.51 6.53 4.03
CA THR A 19 1.29 7.16 5.34
C THR A 19 2.41 8.19 5.59
N GLY A 20 2.08 9.37 6.15
CA GLY A 20 2.93 10.58 6.27
C GLY A 20 2.05 11.78 6.64
N CYS A 21 2.41 12.53 7.68
CA CYS A 21 1.52 13.52 8.28
C CYS A 21 2.17 14.91 8.27
N GLY A 22 1.52 15.89 7.64
CA GLY A 22 1.87 17.28 7.89
C GLY A 22 1.07 17.81 9.07
N GLU A 23 1.69 18.11 10.21
CA GLU A 23 1.07 19.01 11.19
C GLU A 23 1.23 20.46 10.73
N GLY A 24 0.08 21.11 10.54
CA GLY A 24 -0.08 22.56 10.47
C GLY A 24 -1.39 22.91 11.16
N GLU A 25 -1.27 23.32 12.43
CA GLU A 25 -2.15 24.15 13.27
C GLU A 25 -3.64 24.27 12.90
N ASP A 26 -4.51 23.89 13.85
CA ASP A 26 -5.91 24.29 14.04
C ASP A 26 -6.70 24.77 12.81
N ALA A 27 -7.43 23.86 12.14
CA ALA A 27 -8.46 24.24 11.18
C ALA A 27 -9.70 23.33 11.23
N ILE A 28 -10.67 23.79 12.01
CA ILE A 28 -12.14 23.76 11.83
C ILE A 28 -12.71 22.64 10.93
N PHE A 29 -13.48 21.76 11.56
CA PHE A 29 -14.38 20.78 10.97
C PHE A 29 -15.33 21.42 9.93
N GLY A 30 -15.22 20.97 8.68
CA GLY A 30 -16.13 21.33 7.60
C GLY A 30 -16.68 20.09 6.90
N SER A 31 -17.92 19.72 7.21
CA SER A 31 -18.75 18.85 6.38
C SER A 31 -19.06 19.57 5.06
N GLY A 32 -18.13 19.49 4.10
CA GLY A 32 -18.19 20.22 2.84
C GLY A 32 -18.10 19.29 1.64
N SER A 33 -19.22 19.11 0.95
CA SER A 33 -19.29 18.51 -0.39
C SER A 33 -18.56 19.40 -1.40
N GLY A 34 -17.25 19.19 -1.58
CA GLY A 34 -16.43 19.88 -2.58
C GLY A 34 -15.35 18.94 -3.10
N ASN A 35 -15.11 18.94 -4.41
CA ASN A 35 -14.21 18.04 -5.14
C ASN A 35 -12.71 18.11 -4.76
N ASN A 36 -12.35 18.67 -3.61
CA ASN A 36 -10.96 19.00 -3.25
C ASN A 36 -10.43 18.18 -2.06
N GLU A 37 -11.18 17.15 -1.63
CA GLU A 37 -10.81 16.28 -0.51
C GLU A 37 -11.15 14.82 -0.81
N LEU A 38 -10.26 13.91 -0.41
CA LEU A 38 -10.46 12.47 -0.46
C LEU A 38 -9.88 11.83 0.80
N THR A 39 -10.73 11.16 1.57
CA THR A 39 -10.28 10.29 2.67
C THR A 39 -10.32 8.84 2.23
N ILE A 40 -9.20 8.14 2.47
CA ILE A 40 -9.08 6.70 2.31
C ILE A 40 -8.65 6.07 3.63
N SER A 41 -9.04 4.84 3.86
CA SER A 41 -8.76 4.11 5.10
C SER A 41 -8.11 2.77 4.81
N THR A 42 -7.11 2.40 5.61
CA THR A 42 -6.42 1.10 5.58
C THR A 42 -6.35 0.49 6.97
N ILE A 43 -6.20 -0.84 7.06
CA ILE A 43 -5.93 -1.54 8.31
C ILE A 43 -4.45 -1.95 8.34
N GLU A 44 -3.74 -1.51 9.35
CA GLU A 44 -2.32 -1.81 9.58
C GLU A 44 -2.14 -2.75 10.76
N ARG A 45 -1.15 -3.64 10.67
CA ARG A 45 -0.82 -4.62 11.72
C ARG A 45 0.66 -4.55 12.09
N SER A 46 0.96 -4.53 13.38
CA SER A 46 2.32 -4.62 13.92
C SER A 46 2.35 -5.57 15.11
N SER A 47 3.04 -6.71 14.96
CA SER A 47 3.20 -7.78 15.97
C SER A 47 1.93 -8.18 16.72
N ASN A 48 1.51 -7.39 17.72
CA ASN A 48 0.35 -7.62 18.60
C ASN A 48 -0.66 -6.47 18.59
N ALA A 49 -0.53 -5.52 17.67
CA ALA A 49 -1.39 -4.36 17.55
C ALA A 49 -1.97 -4.24 16.15
N ILE A 50 -3.20 -3.75 16.07
CA ILE A 50 -3.92 -3.49 14.84
C ILE A 50 -4.49 -2.08 14.93
N ALA A 51 -4.31 -1.29 13.88
CA ALA A 51 -4.82 0.07 13.82
C ALA A 51 -5.47 0.34 12.46
N ARG A 52 -6.47 1.20 12.47
CA ARG A 52 -6.97 1.86 11.27
C ARG A 52 -6.16 3.12 11.04
N ILE A 53 -5.74 3.33 9.79
CA ILE A 53 -5.11 4.55 9.34
C ILE A 53 -6.04 5.24 8.35
N ASP A 54 -6.48 6.44 8.68
CA ASP A 54 -7.23 7.32 7.78
C ASP A 54 -6.26 8.31 7.17
N THR A 55 -6.14 8.31 5.85
CA THR A 55 -5.39 9.31 5.10
C THR A 55 -6.37 10.23 4.39
N THR A 56 -6.32 11.51 4.73
CA THR A 56 -7.10 12.56 4.07
C THR A 56 -6.18 13.39 3.18
N TYR A 57 -6.40 13.32 1.87
CA TYR A 57 -5.79 14.21 0.91
C TYR A 57 -6.66 15.44 0.73
N ARG A 58 -6.07 16.63 0.90
CA ARG A 58 -6.68 17.91 0.54
C ARG A 58 -5.78 18.63 -0.44
N THR A 59 -6.35 19.50 -1.28
CA THR A 59 -5.50 20.37 -2.08
C THR A 59 -4.60 21.20 -1.15
N GLY A 60 -3.28 21.08 -1.35
CA GLY A 60 -2.23 21.73 -0.58
C GLY A 60 -1.54 20.84 0.45
N ALA A 61 -2.25 19.89 1.07
CA ALA A 61 -1.75 19.16 2.24
C ALA A 61 -2.37 17.78 2.41
N ARG A 62 -1.81 17.04 3.37
CA ARG A 62 -2.28 15.72 3.74
C ARG A 62 -2.31 15.57 5.25
N ASP A 63 -3.36 14.92 5.73
CA ASP A 63 -3.54 14.57 7.12
C ASP A 63 -3.66 13.05 7.27
N VAL A 64 -3.07 12.51 8.34
CA VAL A 64 -3.12 11.08 8.65
C VAL A 64 -3.53 10.88 10.10
N LYS A 65 -4.65 10.20 10.29
CA LYS A 65 -5.18 9.87 11.61
C LYS A 65 -5.07 8.38 11.88
N LYS A 66 -4.61 8.05 13.09
CA LYS A 66 -4.55 6.68 13.60
C LYS A 66 -5.66 6.41 14.59
N THR A 67 -6.29 5.25 14.46
CA THR A 67 -7.21 4.71 15.46
C THR A 67 -6.78 3.29 15.83
N ASN A 68 -6.34 3.09 17.08
CA ASN A 68 -6.02 1.74 17.58
C ASN A 68 -7.31 0.89 17.63
N ILE A 69 -7.27 -0.30 17.03
CA ILE A 69 -8.35 -1.28 17.07
C ILE A 69 -8.06 -2.30 18.18
N ILE A 70 -6.87 -2.91 18.13
CA ILE A 70 -6.37 -3.87 19.11
C ILE A 70 -4.96 -3.45 19.56
N GLY A 71 -4.70 -3.57 20.86
CA GLY A 71 -3.39 -3.23 21.43
C GLY A 71 -3.03 -1.75 21.26
N SER A 72 -1.73 -1.46 21.31
CA SER A 72 -1.19 -0.11 21.12
C SER A 72 -0.26 -0.08 19.92
N TYR A 73 -0.74 0.43 18.80
CA TYR A 73 0.06 0.61 17.60
C TYR A 73 0.91 1.87 17.76
N ASN A 74 2.13 1.68 18.27
CA ASN A 74 3.05 2.76 18.64
C ASN A 74 4.01 3.16 17.50
N GLN A 75 3.73 2.78 16.24
CA GLN A 75 4.51 3.35 15.16
C GLN A 75 4.26 4.85 15.11
N ASN A 76 5.37 5.59 15.07
CA ASN A 76 5.36 7.01 14.82
C ASN A 76 4.90 7.22 13.38
N LEU A 77 3.84 8.01 13.21
CA LEU A 77 3.34 8.34 11.89
C LEU A 77 3.98 9.61 11.33
N ASP A 78 4.88 10.24 12.09
CA ASP A 78 5.63 11.45 11.71
C ASP A 78 6.96 11.08 10.99
N ASP A 79 7.50 9.87 11.18
CA ASP A 79 8.71 9.37 10.49
C ASP A 79 8.48 9.03 9.00
N LEU A 80 7.38 9.55 8.46
CA LEU A 80 6.72 9.17 7.21
C LEU A 80 6.52 10.38 6.27
N ASP A 81 6.79 11.59 6.75
CA ASP A 81 6.52 12.87 6.08
C ASP A 81 7.27 13.06 4.76
N VAL A 82 8.35 12.29 4.56
CA VAL A 82 9.17 12.35 3.36
C VAL A 82 9.51 10.94 2.92
N SER A 83 8.94 10.53 1.79
CA SER A 83 9.36 9.32 1.10
C SER A 83 10.48 9.67 0.12
N VAL A 84 11.63 9.00 0.27
CA VAL A 84 12.73 9.10 -0.70
C VAL A 84 12.31 8.37 -1.97
N VAL A 85 12.48 9.05 -3.10
CA VAL A 85 12.19 8.51 -4.43
C VAL A 85 13.48 8.34 -5.21
N LEU A 86 13.71 7.13 -5.73
CA LEU A 86 14.86 6.82 -6.58
C LEU A 86 14.36 6.29 -7.94
N SER A 87 14.92 6.82 -9.02
CA SER A 87 14.67 6.37 -10.40
C SER A 87 15.98 6.41 -11.20
N ASP A 88 15.95 6.07 -12.49
CA ASP A 88 17.12 6.16 -13.37
C ASP A 88 17.65 7.61 -13.39
N LYS A 89 18.88 7.79 -12.91
CA LYS A 89 19.58 9.08 -12.81
C LYS A 89 18.76 10.14 -12.05
N PHE A 90 17.99 9.73 -11.05
CA PHE A 90 17.12 10.65 -10.30
C PHE A 90 17.02 10.23 -8.85
N GLU A 91 17.20 11.21 -7.97
CA GLU A 91 16.91 11.13 -6.54
C GLU A 91 16.05 12.33 -6.17
N GLY A 92 14.99 12.07 -5.41
CA GLY A 92 14.06 13.10 -5.02
C GLY A 92 13.23 12.72 -3.82
N THR A 93 12.22 13.53 -3.54
CA THR A 93 11.29 13.33 -2.44
C THR A 93 9.87 13.42 -2.95
N LEU A 94 9.04 12.49 -2.52
CA LEU A 94 7.60 12.57 -2.69
C LEU A 94 7.04 13.28 -1.46
N GLU A 95 6.57 14.50 -1.68
CA GLU A 95 6.16 15.39 -0.62
C GLU A 95 4.66 15.23 -0.28
N ASP A 96 4.33 15.56 0.97
CA ASP A 96 2.95 15.66 1.47
C ASP A 96 2.37 17.08 1.42
N LYS A 97 3.10 18.01 0.78
CA LYS A 97 2.65 19.37 0.47
C LYS A 97 2.43 19.55 -1.03
N ASN A 98 1.71 20.61 -1.40
CA ASN A 98 1.38 20.93 -2.80
C ASN A 98 0.62 19.80 -3.52
N ILE A 99 -0.17 19.04 -2.77
CA ILE A 99 -1.05 18.00 -3.32
C ILE A 99 -2.18 18.67 -4.09
N GLU A 100 -2.57 18.13 -5.23
CA GLU A 100 -3.78 18.54 -5.95
C GLU A 100 -4.81 17.42 -5.85
N VAL A 101 -6.02 17.74 -5.39
CA VAL A 101 -7.13 16.77 -5.32
C VAL A 101 -8.26 17.24 -6.21
N ASN A 102 -8.73 16.34 -7.08
CA ASN A 102 -9.92 16.54 -7.91
C ASN A 102 -10.79 15.28 -7.86
N GLY A 103 -11.75 15.28 -6.95
CA GLY A 103 -12.61 14.16 -6.62
C GLY A 103 -11.78 12.98 -6.10
N ARG A 104 -11.55 11.98 -6.96
CA ARG A 104 -10.81 10.76 -6.62
C ARG A 104 -9.43 10.70 -7.26
N ILE A 105 -9.00 11.80 -7.85
CA ILE A 105 -7.69 11.94 -8.45
C ILE A 105 -6.84 12.73 -7.47
N VAL A 106 -5.72 12.13 -7.04
CA VAL A 106 -4.74 12.75 -6.16
C VAL A 106 -3.43 12.83 -6.91
N LYS A 107 -2.95 14.05 -7.13
CA LYS A 107 -1.65 14.30 -7.75
C LYS A 107 -0.69 14.81 -6.69
N ARG A 108 0.48 14.19 -6.63
CA ARG A 108 1.55 14.54 -5.68
C ARG A 108 2.83 14.81 -6.44
N PRO A 109 3.46 15.98 -6.27
CA PRO A 109 4.72 16.28 -6.93
C PRO A 109 5.86 15.46 -6.33
N ILE A 110 6.78 15.03 -7.19
CA ILE A 110 8.06 14.44 -6.79
C ILE A 110 9.16 15.42 -7.18
N TYR A 111 9.80 16.03 -6.19
CA TYR A 111 10.84 17.03 -6.41
C TYR A 111 12.21 16.38 -6.47
N GLU A 112 13.00 16.78 -7.46
CA GLU A 112 14.40 16.37 -7.56
C GLU A 112 15.21 17.00 -6.42
N LYS A 113 16.09 16.21 -5.81
CA LYS A 113 16.95 16.68 -4.73
C LYS A 113 17.86 17.83 -5.22
N ASN A 114 17.91 18.91 -4.45
CA ASN A 114 18.71 20.11 -4.73
C ASN A 114 18.38 20.80 -6.07
N SER A 115 17.14 20.65 -6.56
CA SER A 115 16.70 21.16 -7.86
C SER A 115 15.24 21.61 -7.78
N ASN A 116 14.84 22.49 -8.71
CA ASN A 116 13.43 22.87 -8.87
C ASN A 116 12.71 21.96 -9.88
N ASN A 117 13.39 20.97 -10.44
CA ASN A 117 12.77 20.00 -11.34
C ASN A 117 11.84 19.09 -10.55
N GLN A 118 10.73 18.72 -11.18
CA GLN A 118 9.78 17.75 -10.66
C GLN A 118 9.25 16.90 -11.81
N PHE A 119 8.73 15.72 -11.50
CA PHE A 119 7.89 14.97 -12.43
C PHE A 119 6.55 14.63 -11.80
N ASN A 120 5.55 14.34 -12.65
CA ASN A 120 4.20 14.13 -12.18
C ASN A 120 3.99 12.69 -11.71
N TYR A 121 3.35 12.56 -10.55
CA TYR A 121 2.80 11.32 -10.06
C TYR A 121 1.35 11.55 -9.64
N GLU A 122 0.44 10.76 -10.21
CA GLU A 122 -1.00 10.86 -9.99
C GLU A 122 -1.58 9.49 -9.67
N THR A 123 -2.53 9.44 -8.74
CA THR A 123 -3.31 8.25 -8.43
C THR A 123 -4.79 8.54 -8.63
N ASN A 124 -5.44 7.76 -9.49
CA ASN A 124 -6.90 7.76 -9.65
C ASN A 124 -7.51 6.60 -8.87
N TYR A 125 -8.25 6.89 -7.80
CA TYR A 125 -8.92 5.90 -6.97
C TYR A 125 -10.26 5.51 -7.60
N LYS A 126 -10.25 4.44 -8.38
CA LYS A 126 -11.46 3.81 -8.92
C LYS A 126 -12.28 3.21 -7.79
N THR A 127 -13.60 3.16 -7.92
CA THR A 127 -14.46 2.67 -6.85
C THR A 127 -15.20 1.40 -7.22
N LEU A 128 -15.24 0.48 -6.27
CA LEU A 128 -16.14 -0.66 -6.27
C LEU A 128 -17.14 -0.52 -5.12
N ASN A 129 -18.43 -0.69 -5.41
CA ASN A 129 -19.45 -0.74 -4.36
C ASN A 129 -19.35 -2.09 -3.62
N LEU A 130 -19.12 -2.03 -2.31
CA LEU A 130 -19.05 -3.19 -1.44
C LEU A 130 -20.37 -3.50 -0.74
N SER A 131 -21.36 -2.60 -0.78
CA SER A 131 -22.64 -2.76 -0.08
C SER A 131 -23.28 -4.12 -0.35
N GLY A 132 -23.54 -4.90 0.70
CA GLY A 132 -24.16 -6.22 0.58
C GLY A 132 -23.23 -7.33 0.07
N LYS A 133 -21.97 -7.03 -0.27
CA LYS A 133 -20.98 -8.07 -0.62
C LYS A 133 -20.41 -8.70 0.65
N SER A 134 -20.11 -10.00 0.58
CA SER A 134 -19.38 -10.69 1.64
C SER A 134 -17.96 -10.14 1.74
N ALA A 135 -17.53 -9.82 2.96
CA ALA A 135 -16.20 -9.31 3.25
C ALA A 135 -15.11 -10.40 3.13
N ASN A 136 -15.53 -11.66 3.05
CA ASN A 136 -14.69 -12.83 2.78
C ASN A 136 -15.01 -13.44 1.41
N SER A 137 -15.47 -12.61 0.45
CA SER A 137 -15.85 -13.08 -0.89
C SER A 137 -14.66 -13.53 -1.75
N TYR A 138 -13.42 -13.16 -1.37
CA TYR A 138 -12.22 -13.73 -1.98
C TYR A 138 -12.26 -15.26 -1.93
N ARG A 139 -12.24 -15.84 -3.12
CA ARG A 139 -12.17 -17.28 -3.34
C ARG A 139 -10.86 -17.56 -4.03
N ARG A 140 -10.01 -18.30 -3.34
CA ARG A 140 -8.83 -18.92 -3.94
C ARG A 140 -9.31 -19.92 -4.99
N GLY A 141 -8.90 -19.72 -6.24
CA GLY A 141 -9.20 -20.66 -7.32
C GLY A 141 -8.26 -21.86 -7.31
N ASP A 142 -8.67 -22.97 -7.92
CA ASP A 142 -7.86 -24.19 -8.03
C ASP A 142 -6.72 -24.10 -9.08
N ARG A 143 -6.61 -22.98 -9.83
CA ARG A 143 -5.63 -22.71 -10.91
C ARG A 143 -5.34 -21.20 -11.06
N ASN A 144 -4.16 -20.83 -11.62
CA ASN A 144 -3.55 -19.47 -11.70
C ASN A 144 -4.55 -18.32 -11.97
N ASN A 145 -5.59 -18.60 -12.76
CA ASN A 145 -6.50 -17.60 -13.34
C ASN A 145 -7.95 -17.77 -12.88
N LYS A 146 -8.17 -18.43 -11.73
CA LYS A 146 -9.52 -18.67 -11.18
C LYS A 146 -9.77 -18.03 -9.83
N SER A 147 -8.76 -17.42 -9.21
CA SER A 147 -8.97 -16.63 -8.00
C SER A 147 -9.85 -15.43 -8.35
N THR A 148 -10.91 -15.26 -7.58
CA THR A 148 -11.97 -14.28 -7.83
C THR A 148 -12.45 -13.69 -6.51
N GLY A 149 -13.20 -12.62 -6.57
CA GLY A 149 -13.80 -11.97 -5.41
C GLY A 149 -12.98 -10.79 -4.89
N VAL A 150 -13.46 -10.28 -3.77
CA VAL A 150 -12.89 -9.10 -3.11
C VAL A 150 -11.97 -9.56 -1.98
N LEU A 151 -10.70 -9.20 -2.10
CA LEU A 151 -9.69 -9.41 -1.06
C LEU A 151 -9.71 -8.21 -0.11
N THR A 152 -9.92 -8.45 1.17
CA THR A 152 -9.96 -7.42 2.22
C THR A 152 -8.99 -7.79 3.34
N ASP A 153 -8.77 -6.86 4.27
CA ASP A 153 -7.99 -7.17 5.47
C ASP A 153 -8.56 -8.33 6.29
N LEU A 154 -9.88 -8.57 6.26
CA LEU A 154 -10.51 -9.67 7.00
C LEU A 154 -10.02 -11.06 6.56
N ASN A 155 -9.49 -11.18 5.34
CA ASN A 155 -8.93 -12.45 4.85
C ASN A 155 -7.72 -12.93 5.68
N ASN A 156 -7.12 -12.04 6.49
CA ASN A 156 -6.05 -12.38 7.42
C ASN A 156 -6.54 -12.85 8.81
N TYR A 157 -7.86 -12.89 9.05
CA TYR A 157 -8.47 -13.10 10.37
C TYR A 157 -9.42 -14.30 10.37
N THR A 158 -8.86 -15.49 10.62
CA THR A 158 -9.58 -16.78 10.52
C THR A 158 -10.73 -16.98 11.53
N ALA A 159 -10.75 -16.23 12.63
CA ALA A 159 -11.83 -16.31 13.62
C ALA A 159 -13.09 -15.52 13.20
N ILE A 160 -12.99 -14.64 12.21
CA ILE A 160 -14.13 -13.85 11.72
C ILE A 160 -15.02 -14.72 10.82
N PRO A 161 -16.35 -14.75 11.04
CA PRO A 161 -17.27 -15.52 10.21
C PRO A 161 -17.24 -15.15 8.73
N SER A 162 -17.38 -16.16 7.88
CA SER A 162 -17.41 -15.99 6.42
C SER A 162 -18.67 -15.28 5.89
N ASN A 163 -19.71 -15.14 6.71
CA ASN A 163 -20.96 -14.46 6.35
C ASN A 163 -20.99 -12.96 6.69
N ALA A 164 -19.90 -12.39 7.21
CA ALA A 164 -19.78 -10.97 7.43
C ALA A 164 -19.98 -10.21 6.11
N THR A 165 -20.90 -9.26 6.10
CA THR A 165 -21.35 -8.54 4.89
C THR A 165 -21.22 -7.05 5.10
N PHE A 166 -20.66 -6.36 4.10
CA PHE A 166 -20.44 -4.92 4.17
C PHE A 166 -21.76 -4.13 4.24
N PRO A 167 -21.85 -3.12 5.11
CA PRO A 167 -23.04 -2.26 5.23
C PRO A 167 -23.24 -1.37 3.99
N SER A 168 -24.44 -0.81 3.87
CA SER A 168 -24.76 0.15 2.80
C SER A 168 -23.81 1.36 2.84
N GLY A 169 -23.35 1.79 1.67
CA GLY A 169 -22.39 2.90 1.55
C GLY A 169 -20.92 2.48 1.62
N SER A 170 -20.63 1.19 1.82
CA SER A 170 -19.26 0.67 1.79
C SER A 170 -18.67 0.75 0.38
N VAL A 171 -17.47 1.32 0.27
CA VAL A 171 -16.75 1.51 -1.00
C VAL A 171 -15.31 1.01 -0.86
N CYS A 172 -14.86 0.29 -1.86
CA CYS A 172 -13.46 -0.06 -2.07
C CYS A 172 -12.82 0.88 -3.08
N TYR A 173 -11.61 1.37 -2.76
CA TYR A 173 -10.81 2.22 -3.63
C TYR A 173 -9.69 1.40 -4.27
N VAL A 174 -9.75 1.26 -5.59
CA VAL A 174 -8.73 0.61 -6.40
C VAL A 174 -7.84 1.69 -7.03
N PRO A 175 -6.58 1.81 -6.61
CA PRO A 175 -5.67 2.82 -7.11
C PRO A 175 -5.22 2.56 -8.54
N VAL A 176 -5.16 3.61 -9.35
CA VAL A 176 -4.55 3.54 -10.68
C VAL A 176 -3.52 4.65 -10.76
N ALA A 177 -2.25 4.26 -10.60
CA ALA A 177 -1.11 5.17 -10.66
C ALA A 177 -0.77 5.54 -12.12
N SER A 178 -0.43 6.81 -12.33
CA SER A 178 0.12 7.37 -13.55
C SER A 178 1.37 8.16 -13.20
N THR A 179 2.46 7.91 -13.93
CA THR A 179 3.76 8.54 -13.70
C THR A 179 4.54 8.66 -15.00
N ASP A 180 5.33 9.72 -15.11
CA ASP A 180 6.20 9.96 -16.27
C ASP A 180 7.38 8.98 -16.33
N ARG A 181 7.71 8.34 -15.20
CA ARG A 181 8.84 7.42 -15.05
C ARG A 181 8.62 6.36 -13.97
N SER A 182 9.27 5.21 -14.11
CA SER A 182 9.27 4.19 -13.06
C SER A 182 10.14 4.63 -11.89
N PHE A 183 9.75 4.36 -10.65
CA PHE A 183 10.53 4.74 -9.49
C PHE A 183 10.31 3.81 -8.30
N PHE A 184 11.30 3.80 -7.39
CA PHE A 184 11.21 3.21 -6.07
C PHE A 184 10.90 4.30 -5.04
N SER A 185 10.08 3.97 -4.05
CA SER A 185 9.73 4.87 -2.95
C SER A 185 9.87 4.14 -1.61
N PHE A 186 10.45 4.80 -0.61
CA PHE A 186 10.59 4.27 0.74
C PHE A 186 10.73 5.39 1.77
N SER A 187 10.40 5.09 3.03
CA SER A 187 10.50 5.99 4.18
C SER A 187 11.19 5.30 5.36
N GLN A 188 11.43 6.03 6.45
CA GLN A 188 12.23 5.50 7.57
C GLN A 188 11.60 4.29 8.26
N ASN A 189 10.27 4.21 8.31
CA ASN A 189 9.57 3.06 8.90
C ASN A 189 9.71 1.76 8.08
N LYS A 190 10.21 1.85 6.83
CA LYS A 190 10.52 0.70 5.99
C LYS A 190 11.96 0.20 6.16
N ARG A 191 12.74 0.81 7.05
CA ARG A 191 14.09 0.34 7.37
C ARG A 191 14.06 -1.11 7.84
N THR A 192 14.96 -1.91 7.30
CA THR A 192 15.10 -3.33 7.64
C THR A 192 16.29 -3.56 8.57
N GLY A 193 16.36 -4.77 9.13
CA GLY A 193 17.50 -5.22 9.95
C GLY A 193 18.64 -5.88 9.15
N TYR A 194 18.55 -5.94 7.81
CA TYR A 194 19.56 -6.61 7.00
C TYR A 194 20.80 -5.74 6.82
N LEU A 195 21.97 -6.38 6.87
CA LEU A 195 23.27 -5.70 6.74
C LEU A 195 23.62 -5.36 5.29
N THR A 196 23.12 -6.12 4.32
CA THR A 196 23.40 -5.95 2.89
C THR A 196 22.16 -6.25 2.06
N LEU A 197 22.10 -5.68 0.85
CA LEU A 197 21.02 -5.94 -0.10
C LEU A 197 20.98 -7.41 -0.55
N ASP A 198 22.12 -8.08 -0.66
CA ASP A 198 22.20 -9.50 -0.97
C ASP A 198 21.51 -10.35 0.10
N LYS A 199 21.74 -10.06 1.38
CA LYS A 199 21.10 -10.79 2.49
C LYS A 199 19.59 -10.54 2.54
N TRP A 200 19.18 -9.32 2.24
CA TRP A 200 17.76 -9.01 2.07
C TRP A 200 17.16 -9.80 0.90
N THR A 201 17.84 -9.86 -0.24
CA THR A 201 17.39 -10.56 -1.46
C THR A 201 17.25 -12.06 -1.21
N GLU A 202 18.26 -12.70 -0.60
CA GLU A 202 18.23 -14.12 -0.23
C GLU A 202 17.03 -14.45 0.68
N ALA A 203 16.67 -13.55 1.59
CA ALA A 203 15.52 -13.72 2.48
C ALA A 203 14.20 -13.51 1.73
N ALA A 204 14.12 -12.47 0.88
CA ALA A 204 12.94 -12.19 0.07
C ALA A 204 12.62 -13.34 -0.90
N GLU A 205 13.61 -13.96 -1.54
CA GLU A 205 13.45 -15.15 -2.40
C GLU A 205 12.88 -16.37 -1.65
N LYS A 206 13.07 -16.42 -0.32
CA LYS A 206 12.61 -17.52 0.55
C LYS A 206 11.37 -17.17 1.37
N GLN A 207 10.78 -16.01 1.15
CA GLN A 207 9.69 -15.45 1.98
C GLN A 207 8.52 -16.42 2.20
N PHE A 208 8.17 -17.21 1.19
CA PHE A 208 7.06 -18.17 1.25
C PHE A 208 7.42 -19.56 1.77
N GLY A 209 8.72 -19.90 1.84
CA GLY A 209 9.19 -21.19 2.34
C GLY A 209 8.74 -22.43 1.54
N ASP A 210 8.22 -22.25 0.33
CA ASP A 210 7.59 -23.30 -0.49
C ASP A 210 8.27 -23.52 -1.86
N ASN A 211 9.49 -22.99 -2.03
CA ASN A 211 10.33 -23.12 -3.24
C ASN A 211 9.64 -22.70 -4.56
N ARG A 212 8.62 -21.83 -4.48
CA ARG A 212 7.99 -21.27 -5.67
C ARG A 212 9.02 -20.53 -6.55
N ALA A 213 8.80 -20.57 -7.86
CA ALA A 213 9.68 -19.89 -8.81
C ALA A 213 9.62 -18.37 -8.63
N SER A 214 10.79 -17.75 -8.57
CA SER A 214 10.97 -16.31 -8.54
C SER A 214 11.99 -15.88 -9.59
N LYS A 215 11.97 -14.58 -9.89
CA LYS A 215 12.97 -13.90 -10.69
C LYS A 215 13.45 -12.69 -9.91
N THR A 216 14.76 -12.62 -9.74
CA THR A 216 15.41 -11.47 -9.12
C THR A 216 16.00 -10.57 -10.20
N THR A 217 15.74 -9.27 -10.10
CA THR A 217 16.32 -8.24 -10.96
C THR A 217 17.09 -7.25 -10.10
N LEU A 218 18.40 -7.13 -10.34
CA LEU A 218 19.26 -6.14 -9.70
C LEU A 218 19.33 -4.89 -10.58
N LEU A 219 19.27 -3.73 -9.94
CA LEU A 219 19.18 -2.43 -10.60
C LEU A 219 20.13 -1.45 -9.91
N ASN A 220 20.64 -0.52 -10.71
CA ASN A 220 21.33 0.67 -10.21
C ASN A 220 20.42 1.87 -10.47
N ILE A 221 20.07 2.60 -9.42
CA ILE A 221 19.09 3.70 -9.41
C ILE A 221 19.62 4.90 -8.62
N GLY A 222 18.86 5.97 -8.56
CA GLY A 222 19.20 7.18 -7.80
C GLY A 222 20.07 8.15 -8.60
N ALA A 223 20.57 9.20 -7.94
CA ALA A 223 21.39 10.21 -8.58
C ALA A 223 22.68 9.57 -9.16
N GLY A 224 22.81 9.61 -10.49
CA GLY A 224 23.93 8.97 -11.20
C GLY A 224 23.92 7.44 -11.19
N ASN A 225 22.83 6.79 -10.78
CA ASN A 225 22.71 5.33 -10.65
C ASN A 225 23.72 4.73 -9.66
N ASN A 226 23.91 5.37 -8.52
CA ASN A 226 24.88 4.95 -7.51
C ASN A 226 24.28 4.04 -6.42
N GLN A 227 22.96 3.94 -6.34
CA GLN A 227 22.25 3.15 -5.34
C GLN A 227 21.83 1.80 -5.93
N GLN A 228 22.01 0.73 -5.16
CA GLN A 228 21.60 -0.60 -5.58
C GLN A 228 20.16 -0.88 -5.14
N ALA A 229 19.40 -1.54 -6.00
CA ALA A 229 18.09 -2.04 -5.70
C ALA A 229 17.92 -3.48 -6.22
N SER A 230 17.06 -4.23 -5.54
CA SER A 230 16.72 -5.61 -5.87
C SER A 230 15.21 -5.74 -5.95
N GLN A 231 14.72 -6.32 -7.04
CA GLN A 231 13.32 -6.67 -7.23
C GLN A 231 13.21 -8.18 -7.28
N VAL A 232 12.49 -8.77 -6.32
CA VAL A 232 12.18 -10.20 -6.28
C VAL A 232 10.72 -10.37 -6.71
N GLU A 233 10.54 -10.82 -7.95
CA GLU A 233 9.24 -11.12 -8.53
C GLU A 233 8.95 -12.61 -8.36
N PHE A 234 7.91 -12.94 -7.61
CA PHE A 234 7.30 -14.25 -7.64
C PHE A 234 6.24 -14.28 -8.73
N PHE A 235 6.37 -15.23 -9.65
CA PHE A 235 5.38 -15.39 -10.69
C PHE A 235 4.07 -15.90 -10.10
N ALA A 236 2.96 -15.56 -10.76
CA ALA A 236 1.68 -16.15 -10.43
C ALA A 236 1.80 -17.69 -10.45
N THR A 237 1.48 -18.33 -9.33
CA THR A 237 1.41 -19.79 -9.19
C THR A 237 -0.04 -20.22 -9.07
N ASN A 238 -0.30 -21.54 -9.17
CA ASN A 238 -1.64 -22.07 -9.45
C ASN A 238 -2.71 -21.55 -8.49
N ASN A 239 -2.34 -21.06 -7.32
CA ASN A 239 -3.30 -20.64 -6.33
C ASN A 239 -3.00 -19.23 -5.78
N GLU A 240 -2.06 -18.46 -6.36
CA GLU A 240 -1.60 -17.17 -5.84
C GLU A 240 -1.16 -16.19 -6.94
N PRO A 241 -1.47 -14.89 -6.82
CA PRO A 241 -1.06 -13.87 -7.78
C PRO A 241 0.47 -13.70 -7.81
N SER A 242 0.98 -12.95 -8.78
CA SER A 242 2.37 -12.52 -8.75
C SER A 242 2.62 -11.57 -7.57
N TYR A 243 3.78 -11.70 -6.93
CA TYR A 243 4.20 -10.81 -5.84
C TYR A 243 5.52 -10.16 -6.19
N LEU A 244 5.61 -8.85 -6.01
CA LEU A 244 6.82 -8.09 -6.20
C LEU A 244 7.29 -7.53 -4.85
N TYR A 245 8.47 -7.94 -4.42
CA TYR A 245 9.17 -7.37 -3.26
C TYR A 245 10.35 -6.54 -3.75
N ASN A 246 10.52 -5.34 -3.21
CA ASN A 246 11.65 -4.49 -3.57
C ASN A 246 12.46 -4.09 -2.35
N GLY A 247 13.77 -4.11 -2.52
CA GLY A 247 14.75 -3.68 -1.53
C GLY A 247 15.65 -2.64 -2.14
N VAL A 248 15.98 -1.60 -1.38
CA VAL A 248 16.90 -0.54 -1.80
C VAL A 248 17.99 -0.39 -0.75
N GLU A 249 19.24 -0.31 -1.19
CA GLU A 249 20.34 0.17 -0.37
C GLU A 249 20.50 1.68 -0.53
N TYR A 250 20.27 2.41 0.56
CA TYR A 250 20.40 3.86 0.59
C TYR A 250 21.20 4.27 1.83
N ASN A 251 22.29 5.02 1.63
CA ASN A 251 23.22 5.41 2.70
C ASN A 251 23.68 4.24 3.60
N LYS A 252 23.98 3.08 2.99
CA LYS A 252 24.41 1.84 3.68
C LYS A 252 23.35 1.25 4.62
N VAL A 253 22.09 1.59 4.41
CA VAL A 253 20.94 1.03 5.13
C VAL A 253 20.00 0.40 4.10
N ILE A 254 19.43 -0.76 4.46
CA ILE A 254 18.52 -1.49 3.60
C ILE A 254 17.08 -1.17 3.97
N TYR A 255 16.30 -0.73 2.97
CA TYR A 255 14.89 -0.42 3.11
C TYR A 255 14.05 -1.39 2.27
N ASN A 256 12.90 -1.80 2.80
CA ASN A 256 11.83 -2.29 1.94
C ASN A 256 11.32 -1.10 1.12
N ALA A 257 11.14 -1.29 -0.18
CA ALA A 257 10.69 -0.24 -1.08
C ALA A 257 9.44 -0.68 -1.85
N ASP A 258 8.62 0.31 -2.14
CA ASP A 258 7.52 0.19 -3.07
C ASP A 258 8.02 0.57 -4.47
N PHE A 259 7.39 0.04 -5.52
CA PHE A 259 7.77 0.30 -6.91
C PHE A 259 6.54 0.75 -7.72
N VAL A 260 6.69 1.86 -8.45
CA VAL A 260 5.71 2.33 -9.45
C VAL A 260 6.31 2.13 -10.82
N GLY A 261 5.67 1.33 -11.67
CA GLY A 261 6.06 1.18 -13.06
C GLY A 261 5.48 2.28 -13.95
N LYS A 262 6.30 2.87 -14.82
CA LYS A 262 5.79 3.64 -15.96
C LYS A 262 4.95 2.71 -16.85
N ASN A 263 3.78 3.18 -17.26
CA ASN A 263 2.84 2.42 -18.09
C ASN A 263 2.39 1.08 -17.47
N GLN A 264 2.38 0.99 -16.14
CA GLN A 264 1.88 -0.20 -15.46
C GLN A 264 0.39 -0.39 -15.80
N SER A 265 0.03 -1.61 -16.19
CA SER A 265 -1.38 -1.95 -16.43
C SER A 265 -2.19 -1.70 -15.17
N PRO A 266 -3.41 -1.14 -15.29
CA PRO A 266 -4.26 -0.95 -14.13
C PRO A 266 -4.57 -2.30 -13.46
N PRO A 267 -4.73 -2.32 -12.13
CA PRO A 267 -5.21 -3.50 -11.42
C PRO A 267 -6.57 -3.98 -11.96
N ASN A 268 -6.87 -5.27 -11.74
CA ASN A 268 -8.17 -5.84 -12.04
C ASN A 268 -9.28 -5.12 -11.25
N GLN A 269 -10.38 -4.79 -11.94
CA GLN A 269 -11.52 -4.06 -11.37
C GLN A 269 -12.82 -4.87 -11.44
N ASN A 270 -12.74 -6.17 -11.78
CA ASN A 270 -13.90 -7.06 -11.88
C ASN A 270 -13.70 -8.29 -10.99
N ASP A 271 -14.50 -8.39 -9.93
CA ASP A 271 -14.42 -9.44 -8.90
C ASP A 271 -14.94 -10.80 -9.41
N VAL A 272 -15.60 -10.84 -10.56
CA VAL A 272 -16.04 -12.09 -11.21
C VAL A 272 -14.93 -12.71 -12.05
N THR A 273 -14.07 -11.89 -12.66
CA THR A 273 -13.02 -12.35 -13.59
C THR A 273 -11.63 -12.33 -12.99
N GLY A 274 -11.47 -11.82 -11.77
CA GLY A 274 -10.20 -11.79 -11.05
C GLY A 274 -10.37 -11.30 -9.62
N VAL A 275 -9.25 -11.17 -8.92
CA VAL A 275 -9.21 -10.60 -7.56
C VAL A 275 -9.24 -9.09 -7.65
N ILE A 276 -10.04 -8.44 -6.80
CA ILE A 276 -9.92 -7.00 -6.54
C ILE A 276 -9.34 -6.82 -5.14
N ASP A 277 -8.24 -6.07 -5.04
CA ASP A 277 -7.67 -5.65 -3.77
C ASP A 277 -8.50 -4.49 -3.20
N CYS A 278 -9.12 -4.74 -2.05
CA CYS A 278 -9.93 -3.79 -1.30
C CYS A 278 -9.41 -3.65 0.13
N THR A 279 -8.09 -3.56 0.28
CA THR A 279 -7.40 -3.10 1.50
C THR A 279 -7.51 -1.59 1.72
N ILE A 280 -7.98 -0.85 0.71
CA ILE A 280 -8.23 0.58 0.79
C ILE A 280 -9.73 0.81 0.59
N VAL A 281 -10.34 1.43 1.57
CA VAL A 281 -11.79 1.58 1.61
C VAL A 281 -12.19 2.97 2.11
N ASN A 282 -13.47 3.30 2.01
CA ASN A 282 -14.00 4.47 2.71
C ASN A 282 -14.21 4.21 4.21
N ASP A 283 -14.54 5.27 4.92
CA ASP A 283 -14.83 5.28 6.35
C ASP A 283 -15.88 4.23 6.77
N ILE A 284 -17.00 4.12 6.05
CA ILE A 284 -18.09 3.18 6.35
C ILE A 284 -17.58 1.73 6.33
N ALA A 285 -16.84 1.36 5.29
CA ALA A 285 -16.26 0.03 5.17
C ALA A 285 -15.16 -0.20 6.23
N ALA A 286 -14.34 0.81 6.50
CA ALA A 286 -13.28 0.73 7.51
C ALA A 286 -13.83 0.55 8.93
N ASP A 287 -14.90 1.25 9.29
CA ASP A 287 -15.62 1.06 10.57
C ASP A 287 -16.10 -0.38 10.69
N PHE A 288 -16.74 -0.92 9.65
CA PHE A 288 -17.18 -2.30 9.62
C PHE A 288 -15.99 -3.28 9.79
N LEU A 289 -14.89 -3.09 9.06
CA LEU A 289 -13.70 -3.94 9.16
C LEU A 289 -13.14 -3.92 10.58
N ALA A 290 -13.00 -2.72 11.17
CA ALA A 290 -12.49 -2.53 12.52
C ALA A 290 -13.40 -3.21 13.58
N ASP A 291 -14.71 -3.07 13.45
CA ASP A 291 -15.69 -3.71 14.33
C ASP A 291 -15.64 -5.23 14.25
N GLN A 292 -15.50 -5.79 13.03
CA GLN A 292 -15.33 -7.23 12.88
C GLN A 292 -14.03 -7.69 13.54
N ILE A 293 -12.92 -7.01 13.31
CA ILE A 293 -11.63 -7.38 13.91
C ILE A 293 -11.70 -7.34 15.44
N LYS A 294 -12.15 -6.22 16.02
CA LYS A 294 -12.26 -6.01 17.46
C LYS A 294 -13.21 -6.99 18.17
N ARG A 295 -14.22 -7.50 17.44
CA ARG A 295 -15.16 -8.46 17.99
C ARG A 295 -14.55 -9.86 18.16
N TYR A 296 -13.59 -10.22 17.31
CA TYR A 296 -13.06 -11.60 17.22
C TYR A 296 -11.60 -11.74 17.66
N TYR A 297 -10.87 -10.63 17.84
CA TYR A 297 -9.47 -10.57 18.23
C TYR A 297 -9.24 -9.46 19.27
#